data_AF-A0A3M2DMX8-F1
#
_entry.id   AF-A0A3M2DMX8-F1
#
_cell.length_a   1.000
_cell.length_b   1.000
_cell.length_c   1.000
_cell.angle_alpha   90.00
_cell.angle_beta   90.00
_cell.angle_gamma   90.00
#
_symmetry.space_group_name_H-M   'P 1'
#
loop_
_entity.id
_entity.type
_entity.pdbx_description
1 polymer ?
#
loop_
_entity_poly.entity_id
_entity_poly.type
_entity_poly.pdbx_seq_one_letter_code
_entity_poly.pdbx_strand_id
1 'polypeptide(L)'
;MTRTTRRKLLQGGLALGCSVAASPWITPIAFASAPWDNRLVVIILRGAMDGLDVVRPTGERRFAAMRSTLGAEGLPLDDFFTLHPSLEGLLPLWKSGELGFVHAVSTPYRDKRSHFDGQDILEAGTAGVVPPANARDGWLNRLLQTRDDISGETAFAIGRENPLILEGAAPVSRWSPDAHLFLSPAARRLLEGIYHDDPLFRDAAAEAIELAMALGAGGEVEDLGEEMEMARKAMARPDRAASAQKLAAFAASR
;
A
#
# COMPACT_ATOMS: atom_id res chain seq x y z
N MET A 1 -41.26 39.34 -29.73
CA MET A 1 -40.23 38.35 -30.11
C MET A 1 -38.90 38.77 -29.49
N THR A 2 -38.41 38.05 -28.50
CA THR A 2 -37.13 38.34 -27.83
C THR A 2 -35.98 38.02 -28.79
N ARG A 3 -35.17 39.03 -29.17
CA ARG A 3 -33.99 38.84 -30.03
C ARG A 3 -32.94 38.00 -29.30
N THR A 4 -32.62 36.82 -29.83
CA THR A 4 -31.51 35.98 -29.40
C THR A 4 -30.19 36.66 -29.78
N THR A 5 -29.33 36.96 -28.80
CA THR A 5 -28.01 37.56 -29.04
C THR A 5 -26.91 36.51 -28.91
N ARG A 6 -25.77 36.68 -29.60
CA ARG A 6 -24.62 35.75 -29.54
C ARG A 6 -24.17 35.47 -28.09
N ARG A 7 -24.23 36.47 -27.22
CA ARG A 7 -23.94 36.34 -25.78
C ARG A 7 -24.93 35.41 -25.07
N LYS A 8 -26.23 35.54 -25.33
CA LYS A 8 -27.26 34.65 -24.76
C LYS A 8 -27.15 33.22 -25.30
N LEU A 9 -26.74 33.05 -26.56
CA LEU A 9 -26.47 31.73 -27.15
C LEU A 9 -25.25 31.06 -26.49
N LEU A 10 -24.16 31.80 -26.29
CA LEU A 10 -22.97 31.27 -25.62
C LEU A 10 -23.21 30.97 -24.13
N GLN A 11 -23.93 31.84 -23.43
CA GLN A 11 -24.30 31.61 -22.03
C GLN A 11 -25.26 30.42 -21.87
N GLY A 12 -26.25 30.29 -22.75
CA GLY A 12 -27.15 29.13 -22.78
C GLY A 12 -26.45 27.84 -23.19
N GLY A 13 -25.53 27.90 -24.16
CA GLY A 13 -24.72 26.77 -24.61
C GLY A 13 -23.73 26.27 -23.56
N LEU A 14 -23.10 27.18 -22.79
CA LEU A 14 -22.24 26.80 -21.67
C LEU A 14 -23.04 26.13 -20.55
N ALA A 15 -24.19 26.71 -20.18
CA ALA A 15 -25.03 26.15 -19.12
C ALA A 15 -25.60 24.78 -19.50
N LEU A 16 -26.13 24.63 -20.72
CA LEU A 16 -26.60 23.33 -21.23
C LEU A 16 -25.46 22.34 -21.43
N GLY A 17 -24.30 22.78 -21.91
CA GLY A 17 -23.10 21.95 -22.07
C GLY A 17 -22.57 21.40 -20.74
N CYS A 18 -22.53 22.24 -19.69
CA CYS A 18 -22.17 21.80 -18.34
C CYS A 18 -23.19 20.81 -17.75
N SER A 19 -24.50 21.03 -17.97
CA SER A 19 -25.54 20.09 -17.50
C SER A 19 -25.54 18.76 -18.26
N VAL A 20 -25.21 18.78 -19.55
CA VAL A 20 -25.06 17.60 -20.40
C VAL A 20 -23.81 16.81 -20.00
N ALA A 21 -22.67 17.47 -19.75
CA ALA A 21 -21.45 16.82 -19.27
C ALA A 21 -21.60 16.25 -17.84
N ALA A 22 -22.43 16.87 -16.99
CA ALA A 22 -22.76 16.36 -15.66
C ALA A 22 -23.89 15.30 -15.68
N SER A 23 -24.45 14.96 -16.84
CA SER A 23 -25.51 13.96 -16.94
C SER A 23 -24.95 12.55 -16.74
N PRO A 24 -25.50 11.73 -15.83
CA PRO A 24 -25.10 10.33 -15.66
C PRO A 24 -25.28 9.47 -16.92
N TRP A 25 -26.08 9.94 -17.88
CA TRP A 25 -26.31 9.28 -19.17
C TRP A 25 -25.17 9.51 -20.18
N ILE A 26 -24.38 10.57 -19.98
CA ILE A 26 -23.26 10.96 -20.87
C ILE A 26 -21.93 10.70 -20.19
N THR A 27 -21.86 10.90 -18.87
CA THR A 27 -20.70 10.58 -18.04
C THR A 27 -21.12 9.51 -17.02
N PRO A 28 -21.31 8.25 -17.45
CA PRO A 28 -21.59 7.18 -16.51
C PRO A 28 -20.44 7.06 -15.51
N ILE A 29 -20.76 7.05 -14.22
CA ILE A 29 -19.80 6.72 -13.17
C ILE A 29 -19.51 5.23 -13.35
N ALA A 30 -18.33 4.91 -13.88
CA ALA A 30 -17.88 3.54 -14.02
C ALA A 30 -17.51 3.01 -12.62
N PHE A 31 -18.35 2.12 -12.08
CA PHE A 31 -17.99 1.35 -10.91
C PHE A 31 -17.09 0.19 -11.34
N ALA A 32 -16.12 -0.13 -10.49
CA ALA A 32 -15.35 -1.36 -10.62
C ALA A 32 -16.32 -2.55 -10.63
N SER A 33 -16.24 -3.41 -11.64
CA SER A 33 -17.13 -4.56 -11.79
C SER A 33 -16.30 -5.79 -12.13
N ALA A 34 -16.49 -6.83 -11.31
CA ALA A 34 -16.03 -8.18 -11.55
C ALA A 34 -17.19 -9.13 -11.26
N PRO A 35 -17.28 -10.30 -11.91
CA PRO A 35 -18.40 -11.24 -11.72
C PRO A 35 -18.32 -12.05 -10.41
N TRP A 36 -17.59 -11.55 -9.41
CA TRP A 36 -17.43 -12.19 -8.11
C TRP A 36 -17.45 -11.17 -6.98
N ASP A 37 -17.96 -11.59 -5.83
CA ASP A 37 -17.93 -10.80 -4.60
C ASP A 37 -16.62 -10.99 -3.81
N ASN A 38 -15.85 -12.04 -4.14
CA ASN A 38 -14.64 -12.41 -3.43
C ASN A 38 -13.48 -11.44 -3.72
N ARG A 39 -12.79 -10.99 -2.68
CA ARG A 39 -11.64 -10.09 -2.79
C ARG A 39 -10.36 -10.85 -2.45
N LEU A 40 -9.35 -10.72 -3.31
CA LEU A 40 -8.02 -11.22 -3.03
C LEU A 40 -7.17 -10.07 -2.49
N VAL A 41 -6.73 -10.20 -1.24
CA VAL A 41 -5.78 -9.27 -0.62
C VAL A 41 -4.44 -9.98 -0.47
N VAL A 42 -3.40 -9.45 -1.10
CA VAL A 42 -2.03 -9.96 -1.00
C VAL A 42 -1.21 -9.01 -0.14
N ILE A 43 -0.71 -9.52 1.00
CA ILE A 43 0.14 -8.75 1.92
C ILE A 43 1.55 -9.31 1.83
N ILE A 44 2.50 -8.48 1.41
CA ILE A 44 3.92 -8.83 1.35
C ILE A 44 4.63 -8.23 2.56
N LEU A 45 5.05 -9.08 3.50
CA LEU A 45 5.79 -8.66 4.68
C LEU A 45 7.28 -8.49 4.33
N ARG A 46 7.71 -7.25 4.13
CA ARG A 46 9.12 -6.89 3.90
C ARG A 46 9.87 -6.82 5.22
N GLY A 47 11.15 -7.19 5.23
CA GLY A 47 12.02 -7.12 6.42
C GLY A 47 12.48 -8.46 7.00
N ALA A 48 12.52 -9.52 6.19
CA ALA A 48 13.14 -10.81 6.55
C ALA A 48 12.58 -11.46 7.82
N MET A 49 11.25 -11.57 7.89
CA MET A 49 10.56 -12.30 8.95
C MET A 49 11.05 -13.77 9.02
N ASP A 50 11.43 -14.23 10.21
CA ASP A 50 11.78 -15.64 10.44
C ASP A 50 10.51 -16.50 10.51
N GLY A 51 10.09 -17.03 9.36
CA GLY A 51 8.88 -17.87 9.27
C GLY A 51 8.92 -19.13 10.14
N LEU A 52 10.11 -19.65 10.46
CA LEU A 52 10.25 -20.78 11.38
C LEU A 52 10.03 -20.39 12.84
N ASP A 53 10.20 -19.11 13.18
CA ASP A 53 9.88 -18.60 14.51
C ASP A 53 8.43 -18.11 14.63
N VAL A 54 7.79 -17.76 13.49
CA VAL A 54 6.35 -17.47 13.42
C VAL A 54 5.53 -18.72 13.70
N VAL A 55 5.77 -19.80 12.96
CA VAL A 55 5.12 -21.09 13.20
C VAL A 55 6.21 -22.14 13.44
N ARG A 56 6.38 -22.45 14.72
CA ARG A 56 7.47 -23.25 15.27
C ARG A 56 7.10 -24.73 15.23
N PRO A 57 7.89 -25.60 14.58
CA PRO A 57 7.68 -27.05 14.62
C PRO A 57 8.19 -27.63 15.96
N THR A 58 7.55 -27.29 17.08
CA THR A 58 7.96 -27.74 18.42
C THR A 58 7.89 -29.26 18.62
N GLY A 59 7.12 -29.97 17.80
CA GLY A 59 7.12 -31.44 17.75
C GLY A 59 8.38 -32.05 17.12
N GLU A 60 9.20 -31.27 16.40
CA GLU A 60 10.48 -31.75 15.86
C GLU A 60 11.57 -31.71 16.94
N ARG A 61 12.08 -32.89 17.31
CA ARG A 61 13.09 -33.07 18.37
C ARG A 61 14.34 -32.22 18.19
N ARG A 62 14.74 -31.95 16.95
CA ARG A 62 15.94 -31.15 16.66
C ARG A 62 15.69 -29.64 16.75
N PHE A 63 14.44 -29.19 16.72
CA PHE A 63 14.12 -27.76 16.63
C PHE A 63 14.70 -26.98 17.82
N ALA A 64 14.45 -27.45 19.05
CA ALA A 64 14.96 -26.80 20.26
C ALA A 64 16.49 -26.70 20.29
N ALA A 65 17.19 -27.75 19.84
CA ALA A 65 18.65 -27.75 19.76
C ALA A 65 19.18 -26.78 18.68
N MET A 66 18.49 -26.70 17.52
CA MET A 66 18.87 -25.80 16.42
C MET A 66 18.52 -24.33 16.69
N ARG A 67 17.58 -24.06 17.60
CA ARG A 67 17.09 -22.72 17.97
C ARG A 67 17.30 -22.43 19.47
N SER A 68 18.42 -22.88 20.03
CA SER A 68 18.70 -22.84 21.48
C SER A 68 18.71 -21.45 22.11
N THR A 69 18.85 -20.39 21.30
CA THR A 69 18.84 -18.99 21.74
C THR A 69 17.46 -18.33 21.69
N LEU A 70 16.45 -19.00 21.15
CA LEU A 70 15.08 -18.49 21.02
C LEU A 70 14.17 -19.08 22.11
N GLY A 71 13.17 -18.32 22.53
CA GLY A 71 12.23 -18.73 23.57
C GLY A 71 11.42 -19.97 23.16
N ALA A 72 11.25 -20.91 24.10
CA ALA A 72 10.55 -22.17 23.86
C ALA A 72 9.01 -22.07 23.98
N GLU A 73 8.49 -20.97 24.52
CA GLU A 73 7.05 -20.78 24.74
C GLU A 73 6.34 -20.38 23.45
N GLY A 74 5.26 -21.09 23.12
CA GLY A 74 4.44 -20.84 21.94
C GLY A 74 2.99 -21.26 22.18
N LEU A 75 2.10 -20.75 21.34
CA LEU A 75 0.67 -21.01 21.40
C LEU A 75 0.36 -22.24 20.52
N PRO A 76 -0.16 -23.36 21.07
CA PRO A 76 -0.40 -24.56 20.27
C PRO A 76 -1.36 -24.30 19.10
N LEU A 77 -0.94 -24.66 17.89
CA LEU A 77 -1.80 -24.72 16.71
C LEU A 77 -2.36 -26.13 16.55
N ASP A 78 -1.50 -27.13 16.73
CA ASP A 78 -1.81 -28.56 16.76
C ASP A 78 -0.76 -29.32 17.62
N ASP A 79 -0.71 -30.65 17.51
CA ASP A 79 0.22 -31.50 18.27
C ASP A 79 1.70 -31.34 17.85
N PHE A 80 1.98 -30.66 16.73
CA PHE A 80 3.32 -30.53 16.16
C PHE A 80 3.81 -29.08 16.09
N PHE A 81 2.91 -28.12 15.84
CA PHE A 81 3.22 -26.72 15.61
C PHE A 81 2.69 -25.82 16.73
N THR A 82 3.49 -24.79 17.03
CA THR A 82 3.10 -23.68 17.90
C THR A 82 3.30 -22.34 17.18
N LEU A 83 2.43 -21.39 17.46
CA LEU A 83 2.48 -20.02 16.95
C LEU A 83 3.27 -19.13 17.93
N HIS A 84 4.03 -18.18 17.38
CA HIS A 84 4.71 -17.16 18.17
C HIS A 84 3.73 -16.38 19.08
N PRO A 85 4.02 -16.15 20.37
CA PRO A 85 3.10 -15.47 21.30
C PRO A 85 2.62 -14.09 20.83
N SER A 86 3.50 -13.28 20.23
CA SER A 86 3.16 -11.97 19.66
C SER A 86 2.14 -12.00 18.51
N LEU A 87 1.79 -13.20 18.00
CA LEU A 87 0.79 -13.42 16.98
C LEU A 87 -0.51 -14.00 17.56
N GLU A 88 -0.73 -13.93 18.87
CA GLU A 88 -1.93 -14.44 19.53
C GLU A 88 -3.24 -13.92 18.92
N GLY A 89 -3.23 -12.71 18.36
CA GLY A 89 -4.38 -12.12 17.66
C GLY A 89 -4.84 -12.90 16.43
N LEU A 90 -4.02 -13.81 15.90
CA LEU A 90 -4.35 -14.69 14.78
C LEU A 90 -5.02 -16.01 15.21
N LEU A 91 -4.92 -16.39 16.48
CA LEU A 91 -5.50 -17.65 16.97
C LEU A 91 -7.01 -17.78 16.75
N PRO A 92 -7.83 -16.72 16.88
CA PRO A 92 -9.26 -16.82 16.59
C PRO A 92 -9.52 -17.30 15.15
N LEU A 93 -8.76 -16.80 14.17
CA LEU A 93 -8.89 -17.19 12.76
C LEU A 93 -8.42 -18.62 12.50
N TRP A 94 -7.37 -19.05 13.20
CA TRP A 94 -6.94 -20.46 13.13
C TRP A 94 -8.03 -21.38 13.66
N LYS A 95 -8.61 -21.05 14.83
CA LYS A 95 -9.66 -21.85 15.48
C LYS A 95 -10.96 -21.88 14.69
N SER A 96 -11.29 -20.82 13.94
CA SER A 96 -12.45 -20.79 13.04
C SER A 96 -12.21 -21.51 11.70
N GLY A 97 -10.98 -21.91 11.40
CA GLY A 97 -10.61 -22.52 10.12
C GLY A 97 -10.46 -21.51 8.97
N GLU A 98 -10.33 -20.23 9.28
CA GLU A 98 -10.19 -19.12 8.32
C GLU A 98 -8.73 -18.71 8.07
N LEU A 99 -7.78 -19.30 8.82
CA LEU A 99 -6.35 -19.10 8.65
C LEU A 99 -5.64 -20.44 8.45
N GLY A 100 -4.71 -20.48 7.50
CA GLY A 100 -3.80 -21.60 7.27
C GLY A 100 -2.37 -21.13 7.08
N PHE A 101 -1.41 -21.99 7.44
CA PHE A 101 0.01 -21.77 7.23
C PHE A 101 0.57 -22.82 6.27
N VAL A 102 1.37 -22.39 5.29
CA VAL A 102 2.04 -23.30 4.36
C VAL A 102 3.54 -23.23 4.61
N HIS A 103 4.11 -24.36 5.02
CA HIS A 103 5.52 -24.49 5.35
C HIS A 103 6.37 -24.99 4.18
N ALA A 104 7.68 -24.85 4.33
CA ALA A 104 8.68 -25.32 3.37
C ALA A 104 8.50 -24.73 1.94
N VAL A 105 7.84 -23.58 1.83
CA VAL A 105 7.69 -22.81 0.60
C VAL A 105 8.87 -21.86 0.43
N SER A 106 9.43 -21.81 -0.77
CA SER A 106 10.55 -20.93 -1.08
C SER A 106 10.78 -20.88 -2.59
N THR A 107 11.33 -19.76 -3.05
CA THR A 107 11.80 -19.63 -4.43
C THR A 107 13.09 -20.42 -4.62
N PRO A 108 13.51 -20.72 -5.86
CA PRO A 108 14.83 -21.32 -6.13
C PRO A 108 16.02 -20.40 -5.79
N TYR A 109 15.77 -19.16 -5.38
CA TYR A 109 16.78 -18.16 -5.04
C TYR A 109 17.33 -18.41 -3.61
N ARG A 110 18.17 -19.45 -3.46
CA ARG A 110 18.65 -19.92 -2.14
C ARG A 110 20.07 -19.48 -1.75
N ASP A 111 20.95 -19.27 -2.72
CA ASP A 111 22.39 -19.04 -2.48
C ASP A 111 22.83 -17.60 -2.79
N LYS A 112 21.92 -16.66 -2.57
CA LYS A 112 22.08 -15.26 -2.98
C LYS A 112 21.74 -14.34 -1.80
N ARG A 113 22.24 -13.10 -1.84
CA ARG A 113 22.21 -12.18 -0.69
C ARG A 113 21.44 -10.88 -0.95
N SER A 114 20.89 -10.68 -2.14
CA SER A 114 20.07 -9.49 -2.42
C SER A 114 18.62 -9.77 -2.03
N HIS A 115 18.13 -9.06 -1.01
CA HIS A 115 16.71 -9.07 -0.62
C HIS A 115 15.82 -8.47 -1.69
N PHE A 116 16.32 -7.47 -2.44
CA PHE A 116 15.58 -6.84 -3.54
C PHE A 116 15.27 -7.86 -4.65
N ASP A 117 16.29 -8.56 -5.14
CA ASP A 117 16.13 -9.61 -6.16
C ASP A 117 15.18 -10.73 -5.71
N GLY A 118 15.28 -11.15 -4.43
CA GLY A 118 14.41 -12.19 -3.89
C GLY A 118 12.95 -11.75 -3.85
N GLN A 119 12.72 -10.48 -3.54
CA GLN A 119 11.41 -9.87 -3.55
C GLN A 119 10.87 -9.72 -4.97
N ASP A 120 11.69 -9.27 -5.93
CA ASP A 120 11.30 -9.15 -7.33
C ASP A 120 10.91 -10.52 -7.91
N ILE A 121 11.65 -11.59 -7.59
CA ILE A 121 11.27 -12.96 -8.02
C ILE A 121 9.91 -13.38 -7.42
N LEU A 122 9.68 -13.09 -6.15
CA LEU A 122 8.42 -13.40 -5.46
C LEU A 122 7.25 -12.65 -6.12
N GLU A 123 7.42 -11.35 -6.32
CA GLU A 123 6.41 -10.45 -6.88
C GLU A 123 6.15 -10.69 -8.37
N ALA A 124 7.19 -11.04 -9.13
CA ALA A 124 7.06 -11.42 -10.53
C ALA A 124 6.49 -12.84 -10.70
N GLY A 125 6.63 -13.71 -9.69
CA GLY A 125 6.14 -15.09 -9.73
C GLY A 125 6.82 -15.96 -10.80
N THR A 126 8.09 -15.67 -11.13
CA THR A 126 8.82 -16.35 -12.22
C THR A 126 9.47 -17.66 -11.79
N ALA A 127 9.35 -18.03 -10.51
CA ALA A 127 10.00 -19.20 -9.92
C ALA A 127 11.52 -19.28 -10.21
N GLY A 128 12.19 -18.14 -10.41
CA GLY A 128 13.62 -18.08 -10.75
C GLY A 128 13.97 -18.56 -12.16
N VAL A 129 12.97 -18.83 -13.02
CA VAL A 129 13.18 -19.18 -14.44
C VAL A 129 13.62 -17.96 -15.25
N VAL A 130 13.16 -16.78 -14.86
CA VAL A 130 13.56 -15.50 -15.45
C VAL A 130 14.50 -14.78 -14.47
N PRO A 131 15.68 -14.30 -14.90
CA PRO A 131 16.55 -13.49 -14.06
C PRO A 131 15.81 -12.26 -13.50
N PRO A 132 16.06 -11.83 -12.24
CA PRO A 132 15.39 -10.67 -11.64
C PRO A 132 15.40 -9.43 -12.53
N ALA A 133 16.56 -9.09 -13.11
CA ALA A 133 16.72 -7.95 -14.01
C ALA A 133 15.83 -8.00 -15.27
N ASN A 134 15.29 -9.17 -15.60
CA ASN A 134 14.43 -9.40 -16.76
C ASN A 134 12.96 -9.63 -16.37
N ALA A 135 12.65 -9.70 -15.07
CA ALA A 135 11.29 -9.79 -14.58
C ALA A 135 10.66 -8.38 -14.62
N ARG A 136 9.83 -8.14 -15.65
CA ARG A 136 9.30 -6.79 -15.94
C ARG A 136 7.88 -6.56 -15.45
N ASP A 137 7.17 -7.62 -15.08
CA ASP A 137 5.78 -7.53 -14.64
C ASP A 137 5.47 -8.49 -13.49
N GLY A 138 4.44 -8.12 -12.73
CA GLY A 138 3.96 -8.85 -11.58
C GLY A 138 2.94 -9.92 -11.95
N TRP A 139 2.94 -11.03 -11.20
CA TRP A 139 2.01 -12.11 -11.48
C TRP A 139 0.55 -11.71 -11.28
N LEU A 140 0.25 -10.77 -10.37
CA LEU A 140 -1.10 -10.30 -10.14
C LEU A 140 -1.57 -9.38 -11.27
N ASN A 141 -0.69 -8.55 -11.82
CA ASN A 141 -1.02 -7.78 -13.04
C ASN A 141 -1.29 -8.72 -14.23
N ARG A 142 -0.46 -9.76 -14.43
CA ARG A 142 -0.69 -10.75 -15.48
C ARG A 142 -2.01 -11.50 -15.29
N LEU A 143 -2.42 -11.79 -14.06
CA LEU A 143 -3.74 -12.38 -13.78
C LEU A 143 -4.87 -11.49 -14.33
N LEU A 144 -4.80 -10.17 -14.13
CA LEU A 144 -5.83 -9.24 -14.64
C LEU A 144 -5.94 -9.29 -16.17
N GLN A 145 -4.84 -9.51 -16.87
CA GLN A 145 -4.82 -9.61 -18.34
C GLN A 145 -5.47 -10.90 -18.86
N THR A 146 -5.69 -11.90 -18.01
CA THR A 146 -6.39 -13.14 -18.38
C THR A 146 -7.90 -13.06 -18.19
N ARG A 147 -8.42 -11.90 -17.77
CA ARG A 147 -9.82 -11.68 -17.40
C ARG A 147 -10.44 -10.61 -18.29
N ASP A 148 -11.24 -11.06 -19.26
CA ASP A 148 -12.03 -10.17 -20.12
C ASP A 148 -13.34 -9.72 -19.46
N ASP A 149 -13.67 -10.30 -18.31
CA ASP A 149 -14.89 -10.06 -17.54
C ASP A 149 -14.72 -9.02 -16.43
N ILE A 150 -13.54 -8.42 -16.33
CA ILE A 150 -13.25 -7.32 -15.42
C ILE A 150 -13.41 -6.00 -16.18
N SER A 151 -14.20 -5.07 -15.64
CA SER A 151 -14.31 -3.71 -16.18
C SER A 151 -14.14 -2.66 -15.08
N GLY A 152 -13.54 -1.52 -15.45
CA GLY A 152 -13.18 -0.48 -14.49
C GLY A 152 -11.91 -0.81 -13.67
N GLU A 153 -11.59 0.08 -12.73
CA GLU A 153 -10.41 -0.03 -11.87
C GLU A 153 -10.67 -0.99 -10.69
N THR A 154 -10.32 -2.28 -10.85
CA THR A 154 -10.56 -3.34 -9.84
C THR A 154 -9.31 -3.73 -9.04
N ALA A 155 -8.14 -3.26 -9.44
CA ALA A 155 -6.86 -3.58 -8.80
C ALA A 155 -6.26 -2.34 -8.14
N PHE A 156 -5.90 -2.47 -6.86
CA PHE A 156 -5.39 -1.37 -6.05
C PHE A 156 -4.04 -1.74 -5.43
N ALA A 157 -3.01 -0.95 -5.73
CA ALA A 157 -1.78 -0.95 -4.94
C ALA A 157 -1.99 0.00 -3.75
N ILE A 158 -1.86 -0.54 -2.53
CA ILE A 158 -2.06 0.21 -1.29
C ILE A 158 -0.71 0.33 -0.58
N GLY A 159 -0.19 1.55 -0.49
CA GLY A 159 1.10 1.82 0.14
C GLY A 159 1.92 2.87 -0.61
N ARG A 160 3.07 3.23 -0.04
CA ARG A 160 3.94 4.28 -0.58
C ARG A 160 4.84 3.81 -1.72
N GLU A 161 5.04 2.50 -1.82
CA GLU A 161 5.89 1.89 -2.81
C GLU A 161 5.06 1.45 -4.01
N ASN A 162 5.69 1.36 -5.19
CA ASN A 162 5.09 0.74 -6.36
C ASN A 162 5.49 -0.75 -6.34
N PRO A 163 4.61 -1.68 -5.92
CA PRO A 163 4.97 -3.08 -5.83
C PRO A 163 4.98 -3.70 -7.23
N LEU A 164 6.07 -4.39 -7.57
CA LEU A 164 6.25 -5.10 -8.84
C LEU A 164 5.08 -6.06 -9.10
N ILE A 165 4.47 -6.64 -8.06
CA ILE A 165 3.36 -7.60 -8.17
C ILE A 165 2.17 -7.09 -9.00
N LEU A 166 1.94 -5.78 -9.05
CA LEU A 166 0.88 -5.11 -9.81
C LEU A 166 1.39 -4.33 -11.03
N GLU A 167 2.70 -4.36 -11.31
CA GLU A 167 3.27 -3.71 -12.49
C GLU A 167 3.03 -4.55 -13.75
N GLY A 168 2.68 -3.90 -14.87
CA GLY A 168 2.41 -4.56 -16.14
C GLY A 168 1.41 -3.79 -17.00
N ALA A 169 0.86 -4.45 -18.03
CA ALA A 169 0.00 -3.81 -19.02
C ALA A 169 -1.44 -3.56 -18.55
N ALA A 170 -1.93 -4.31 -17.56
CA ALA A 170 -3.28 -4.09 -17.03
C ALA A 170 -3.34 -2.77 -16.22
N PRO A 171 -4.41 -1.98 -16.36
CA PRO A 171 -4.59 -0.77 -15.58
C PRO A 171 -4.77 -1.10 -14.09
N VAL A 172 -4.07 -0.35 -13.22
CA VAL A 172 -4.13 -0.50 -11.77
C VAL A 172 -4.19 0.86 -11.11
N SER A 173 -4.99 0.97 -10.06
CA SER A 173 -5.09 2.19 -9.25
C SER A 173 -4.11 2.11 -8.10
N ARG A 174 -3.66 3.28 -7.65
CA ARG A 174 -2.70 3.38 -6.56
C ARG A 174 -3.24 4.32 -5.51
N TRP A 175 -3.12 3.93 -4.27
CA TRP A 175 -3.42 4.77 -3.13
C TRP A 175 -2.34 4.59 -2.08
N SER A 176 -1.86 5.70 -1.53
CA SER A 176 -0.97 5.69 -0.38
C SER A 176 -1.60 6.52 0.73
N PRO A 177 -1.49 6.12 1.99
CA PRO A 177 -1.88 7.00 3.10
C PRO A 177 -1.08 8.30 3.02
N ASP A 178 -1.71 9.42 3.38
CA ASP A 178 -1.10 10.74 3.33
C ASP A 178 0.25 10.73 4.06
N ALA A 179 1.30 11.02 3.31
CA ALA A 179 2.61 11.27 3.87
C ALA A 179 2.63 12.74 4.31
N HIS A 180 2.19 13.02 5.53
CA HIS A 180 2.45 14.32 6.13
C HIS A 180 3.96 14.48 6.31
N LEU A 181 4.56 15.31 5.46
CA LEU A 181 5.96 15.67 5.58
C LEU A 181 6.04 16.81 6.61
N PHE A 182 6.15 16.44 7.89
CA PHE A 182 6.34 17.40 8.96
C PHE A 182 7.77 17.95 8.94
N LEU A 183 7.97 19.08 8.26
CA LEU A 183 9.21 19.84 8.34
C LEU A 183 9.07 20.91 9.42
N SER A 184 9.90 20.82 10.46
CA SER A 184 10.00 21.93 11.40
C SER A 184 10.54 23.18 10.68
N PRO A 185 10.24 24.40 11.15
CA PRO A 185 10.80 25.63 10.58
C PRO A 185 12.35 25.62 10.52
N ALA A 186 13.00 24.94 11.46
CA ALA A 186 14.45 24.75 11.47
C ALA A 186 14.92 23.77 10.38
N ALA A 187 14.23 22.64 10.21
CA ALA A 187 14.54 21.66 9.16
C ALA A 187 14.34 22.26 7.76
N ARG A 188 13.30 23.07 7.58
CA ARG A 188 13.05 23.81 6.33
C ARG A 188 14.21 24.76 6.00
N ARG A 189 14.63 25.59 6.96
CA ARG A 189 15.77 26.51 6.77
C ARG A 189 17.08 25.78 6.45
N LEU A 190 17.29 24.61 7.05
CA LEU A 190 18.46 23.78 6.74
C LEU A 190 18.38 23.22 5.31
N LEU A 191 17.21 22.75 4.89
CA LEU A 191 16.99 22.25 3.52
C LEU A 191 17.19 23.35 2.48
N GLU A 192 16.65 24.54 2.74
CA GLU A 192 16.86 25.75 1.93
C GLU A 192 18.34 26.12 1.85
N GLY A 193 19.09 26.00 2.96
CA GLY A 193 20.53 26.23 2.98
C GLY A 193 21.34 25.18 2.21
N ILE A 194 20.94 23.90 2.27
CA ILE A 194 21.61 22.80 1.55
C ILE A 194 21.41 22.93 0.03
N TYR A 195 20.20 23.30 -0.40
CA TYR A 195 19.87 23.39 -1.82
C TYR A 195 20.09 24.78 -2.43
N HIS A 196 20.49 25.78 -1.63
CA HIS A 196 20.66 27.18 -2.05
C HIS A 196 21.43 27.33 -3.37
N ASP A 197 22.57 26.63 -3.49
CA ASP A 197 23.52 26.75 -4.60
C ASP A 197 23.19 25.88 -5.81
N ASP A 198 22.15 25.04 -5.73
CA ASP A 198 21.69 24.21 -6.85
C ASP A 198 20.28 24.64 -7.29
N PRO A 199 20.15 25.36 -8.41
CA PRO A 199 18.85 25.84 -8.89
C PRO A 199 17.82 24.75 -9.10
N LEU A 200 18.22 23.57 -9.57
CA LEU A 200 17.28 22.47 -9.84
C LEU A 200 16.71 21.92 -8.53
N PHE A 201 17.56 21.68 -7.54
CA PHE A 201 17.11 21.15 -6.25
C PHE A 201 16.41 22.19 -5.38
N ARG A 202 16.83 23.47 -5.45
CA ARG A 202 16.17 24.56 -4.73
C ARG A 202 14.71 24.71 -5.16
N ASP A 203 14.48 24.74 -6.47
CA ASP A 203 13.16 25.01 -7.02
C ASP A 203 12.23 23.79 -6.79
N ALA A 204 12.74 22.57 -7.00
CA ALA A 204 12.00 21.34 -6.70
C ALA A 204 11.68 21.17 -5.21
N ALA A 205 12.61 21.55 -4.32
CA ALA A 205 12.36 21.49 -2.88
C ALA A 205 11.34 22.54 -2.41
N ALA A 206 11.39 23.76 -2.97
CA ALA A 206 10.41 24.80 -2.67
C ALA A 206 8.98 24.36 -3.06
N GLU A 207 8.82 23.82 -4.27
CA GLU A 207 7.55 23.28 -4.77
C GLU A 207 7.05 22.11 -3.90
N ALA A 208 7.93 21.16 -3.55
CA ALA A 208 7.56 20.03 -2.70
C ALA A 208 7.12 20.46 -1.29
N ILE A 209 7.77 21.47 -0.71
CA ILE A 209 7.39 22.04 0.60
C ILE A 209 6.03 22.72 0.51
N GLU A 210 5.79 23.51 -0.54
CA GLU A 210 4.51 24.19 -0.76
C GLU A 210 3.37 23.18 -0.91
N LEU A 211 3.58 22.14 -1.73
CA LEU A 211 2.61 21.06 -1.94
C LEU A 211 2.33 20.30 -0.63
N ALA A 212 3.35 19.99 0.16
CA ALA A 212 3.20 19.32 1.44
C ALA A 212 2.40 20.17 2.45
N MET A 213 2.57 21.50 2.46
CA MET A 213 1.78 22.40 3.31
C MET A 213 0.34 22.52 2.82
N ALA A 214 0.11 22.61 1.51
CA ALA A 214 -1.22 22.67 0.93
C ALA A 214 -2.04 21.39 1.20
N LEU A 215 -1.39 20.22 1.13
CA LEU A 215 -2.00 18.92 1.45
C LEU A 215 -2.23 18.73 2.96
N GLY A 216 -1.43 19.37 3.82
CA GLY A 216 -1.57 19.31 5.28
C GLY A 216 -2.70 20.20 5.85
N ALA A 217 -3.15 21.22 5.11
CA ALA A 217 -4.15 22.20 5.55
C ALA A 217 -5.61 21.77 5.29
N GLY A 218 -5.85 20.52 4.88
CA GLY A 218 -7.18 20.00 4.51
C GLY A 218 -8.02 19.42 5.66
N GLY A 219 -7.54 19.46 6.91
CA GLY A 219 -8.30 19.06 8.10
C GLY A 219 -8.89 20.27 8.81
N GLU A 220 -10.16 20.19 9.21
CA GLU A 220 -10.91 21.26 9.88
C GLU A 220 -10.15 21.88 11.06
N VAL A 221 -10.18 23.22 11.10
CA VAL A 221 -9.51 24.08 12.06
C VAL A 221 -10.31 24.07 13.37
N GLU A 222 -9.92 23.23 14.32
CA GLU A 222 -10.27 23.41 15.73
C GLU A 222 -9.14 22.82 16.61
N ASP A 223 -8.52 23.72 17.40
CA ASP A 223 -7.55 23.49 18.48
C ASP A 223 -6.03 23.40 18.15
N LEU A 224 -5.41 24.59 18.05
CA LEU A 224 -3.96 24.81 17.99
C LEU A 224 -3.18 24.24 19.19
N GLY A 225 -3.84 23.92 20.31
CA GLY A 225 -3.21 23.28 21.48
C GLY A 225 -2.94 21.80 21.26
N GLU A 226 -3.88 21.09 20.64
CA GLU A 226 -3.73 19.67 20.31
C GLU A 226 -2.75 19.45 19.16
N GLU A 227 -2.66 20.37 18.20
CA GLU A 227 -1.67 20.30 17.10
C GLU A 227 -0.22 20.37 17.57
N MET A 228 0.10 21.15 18.61
CA MET A 228 1.46 21.21 19.15
C MET A 228 1.82 19.95 19.96
N GLU A 229 0.86 19.37 20.68
CA GLU A 229 1.00 18.09 21.37
C GLU A 229 1.14 16.93 20.36
N MET A 230 0.35 16.96 19.28
CA MET A 230 0.38 16.03 18.15
C MET A 230 1.65 16.17 17.32
N ALA A 231 2.15 17.38 17.08
CA ALA A 231 3.42 17.62 16.41
C ALA A 231 4.60 17.09 17.25
N ARG A 232 4.52 17.20 18.58
CA ARG A 232 5.50 16.63 19.50
C ARG A 232 5.42 15.09 19.52
N LYS A 233 4.22 14.51 19.44
CA LYS A 233 3.98 13.06 19.28
C LYS A 233 4.30 12.53 17.87
N ALA A 234 4.26 13.36 16.83
CA ALA A 234 4.60 13.03 15.44
C ALA A 234 6.11 13.20 15.16
N MET A 235 6.80 14.03 15.95
CA MET A 235 8.27 14.00 16.06
C MET A 235 8.76 12.77 16.82
N ALA A 236 7.97 12.24 17.76
CA ALA A 236 8.07 10.84 18.14
C ALA A 236 7.55 10.00 16.96
N ARG A 237 8.19 8.87 16.68
CA ARG A 237 7.98 8.03 15.49
C ARG A 237 6.51 8.00 15.03
N PRO A 238 6.22 8.12 13.71
CA PRO A 238 4.84 8.06 13.22
C PRO A 238 4.15 6.85 13.82
N ASP A 239 2.95 7.05 14.37
CA ASP A 239 2.18 5.98 14.98
C ASP A 239 1.88 4.93 13.90
N ARG A 240 2.70 3.87 13.91
CA ARG A 240 2.62 2.77 12.95
C ARG A 240 1.29 2.04 13.09
N ALA A 241 0.68 2.04 14.29
CA ALA A 241 -0.61 1.41 14.52
C ALA A 241 -1.75 2.22 13.88
N ALA A 242 -1.77 3.54 14.06
CA ALA A 242 -2.75 4.42 13.40
C ALA A 242 -2.65 4.35 11.86
N SER A 243 -1.42 4.29 11.34
CA SER A 243 -1.18 4.13 9.90
C SER A 243 -1.69 2.78 9.38
N ALA A 244 -1.44 1.69 10.11
CA ALA A 244 -1.92 0.36 9.77
C ALA A 244 -3.45 0.27 9.80
N GLN A 245 -4.10 0.91 10.78
CA GLN A 245 -5.57 0.97 10.87
C GLN A 245 -6.20 1.72 9.69
N LYS A 246 -5.64 2.87 9.28
CA LYS A 246 -6.10 3.60 8.09
C LYS A 246 -5.97 2.75 6.82
N LEU A 247 -4.85 2.03 6.70
CA LEU A 247 -4.56 1.16 5.57
C LEU A 247 -5.55 -0.02 5.52
N ALA A 248 -5.82 -0.65 6.66
CA ALA A 248 -6.81 -1.72 6.80
C ALA A 248 -8.24 -1.23 6.51
N ALA A 249 -8.62 -0.05 7.03
CA ALA A 249 -9.93 0.55 6.78
C ALA A 249 -10.14 0.87 5.29
N PHE A 250 -9.13 1.46 4.63
CA PHE A 250 -9.18 1.69 3.19
C PHE A 250 -9.35 0.38 2.42
N ALA A 251 -8.52 -0.64 2.71
CA ALA A 251 -8.61 -1.94 2.06
C ALA A 251 -9.98 -2.62 2.25
N ALA A 252 -10.59 -2.52 3.44
CA ALA A 252 -11.90 -3.09 3.72
C ALA A 252 -13.05 -2.39 2.97
N SER A 253 -12.91 -1.09 2.68
CA SER A 253 -13.94 -0.30 1.99
C SER A 253 -13.99 -0.47 0.47
N ARG A 254 -12.99 -1.14 -0.15
CA ARG A 254 -12.89 -1.33 -1.60
C ARG A 254 -13.38 -2.71 -2.00
#